data_AF-A0A7C3EDF4-F1
#
_entry.id   AF-A0A7C3EDF4-F1
#
_cell.length_a   1.000
_cell.length_b   1.000
_cell.length_c   1.000
_cell.angle_alpha   90.00
_cell.angle_beta   90.00
_cell.angle_gamma   90.00
#
_symmetry.space_group_name_H-M   'P 1'
#
loop_
_entity.id
_entity.type
_entity.pdbx_description
1 polymer ?
#
loop_
_entity_poly.entity_id
_entity_poly.type
_entity_poly.pdbx_seq_one_letter_code
_entity_poly.pdbx_strand_id
1 'polypeptide(L)'
;MLKGKRIVITGASSGIGAELCKGLAGENRILAVARRVERIPQHTNIIALSCDVSTKEGTDRTYMHLFMDCRPCDSERGSKAFSM
;
A
#
# COMPACT_ATOMS: atom_id res chain seq x y z
N MET A 1 -8.38 16.70 -4.00
CA MET A 1 -7.74 15.72 -4.91
C MET A 1 -6.68 14.93 -4.16
N LEU A 2 -6.60 13.61 -4.37
CA LEU A 2 -5.54 12.74 -3.81
C LEU A 2 -4.35 12.75 -4.78
N LYS A 3 -3.42 13.69 -4.58
CA LYS A 3 -2.21 13.85 -5.41
C LYS A 3 -0.98 13.86 -4.52
N GLY A 4 0.09 13.18 -4.95
CA GLY A 4 1.33 13.05 -4.19
C GLY A 4 1.17 12.27 -2.87
N LYS A 5 0.07 11.52 -2.72
CA LYS A 5 -0.20 10.73 -1.52
C LYS A 5 0.40 9.34 -1.63
N ARG A 6 0.49 8.69 -0.48
CA ARG A 6 0.91 7.30 -0.34
C ARG A 6 -0.30 6.49 0.08
N ILE A 7 -0.62 5.47 -0.70
CA ILE A 7 -1.91 4.78 -0.61
C ILE A 7 -1.63 3.29 -0.49
N VAL A 8 -2.20 2.66 0.53
CA VAL A 8 -2.23 1.20 0.63
C VAL A 8 -3.54 0.71 0.03
N ILE A 9 -3.47 -0.21 -0.93
CA ILE A 9 -4.65 -0.83 -1.53
C ILE A 9 -4.57 -2.33 -1.29
N THR A 10 -5.47 -2.85 -0.46
CA THR A 10 -5.64 -4.29 -0.23
C THR A 10 -6.56 -4.90 -1.29
N GLY A 11 -6.38 -6.18 -1.62
CA GLY A 11 -7.16 -6.82 -2.67
C GLY A 11 -6.81 -6.28 -4.07
N ALA A 12 -5.57 -5.84 -4.27
CA ALA A 12 -5.13 -5.16 -5.49
C ALA A 12 -4.93 -6.08 -6.72
N SER A 13 -5.15 -7.39 -6.58
CA SER A 13 -4.94 -8.37 -7.65
C SER A 13 -6.10 -8.48 -8.66
N SER A 14 -7.27 -7.89 -8.39
CA SER A 14 -8.44 -7.99 -9.27
C SER A 14 -9.53 -6.98 -8.92
N GLY A 15 -10.47 -6.78 -9.85
CA GLY A 15 -11.68 -5.98 -9.62
C GLY A 15 -11.36 -4.54 -9.25
N ILE A 16 -12.10 -4.02 -8.26
CA ILE A 16 -12.02 -2.61 -7.85
C ILE A 16 -10.61 -2.22 -7.39
N GLY A 17 -9.94 -3.07 -6.61
CA GLY A 17 -8.59 -2.78 -6.11
C GLY A 17 -7.57 -2.63 -7.23
N ALA A 18 -7.67 -3.47 -8.27
CA ALA A 18 -6.79 -3.39 -9.44
C ALA A 18 -7.05 -2.13 -10.28
N GLU A 19 -8.32 -1.79 -10.54
CA GLU A 19 -8.65 -0.57 -11.29
C GLU A 19 -8.31 0.70 -10.51
N LEU A 20 -8.46 0.68 -9.18
CA LEU A 20 -8.05 1.78 -8.31
C LEU A 20 -6.53 2.00 -8.35
N CYS A 21 -5.74 0.91 -8.36
CA CYS A 21 -4.30 1.00 -8.54
C CYS A 21 -3.95 1.70 -9.85
N LYS A 22 -4.56 1.31 -10.96
CA LYS A 22 -4.32 1.92 -12.28
C LYS A 22 -4.70 3.41 -12.29
N GLY A 23 -5.86 3.76 -11.74
CA GLY A 23 -6.35 5.14 -11.74
C GLY A 23 -5.54 6.09 -10.85
N LEU A 24 -4.99 5.60 -9.73
CA LEU A 24 -4.29 6.45 -8.76
C LEU A 24 -2.78 6.47 -8.95
N ALA A 25 -2.17 5.47 -9.60
CA ALA A 25 -0.72 5.32 -9.70
C ALA A 25 -0.04 6.42 -10.53
N GLY A 26 -0.77 7.11 -11.40
CA GLY A 26 -0.23 8.24 -12.18
C GLY A 26 0.19 9.43 -11.31
N GLU A 27 -0.43 9.59 -10.15
CA GLU A 27 -0.23 10.76 -9.28
C GLU A 27 0.22 10.41 -7.86
N ASN A 28 0.18 9.13 -7.50
CA ASN A 28 0.38 8.66 -6.14
C ASN A 28 1.28 7.43 -6.10
N ARG A 29 1.95 7.23 -4.97
CA ARG A 29 2.74 6.02 -4.70
C ARG A 29 1.85 5.01 -3.99
N ILE A 30 1.80 3.78 -4.50
CA ILE A 30 0.85 2.77 -4.08
C ILE A 30 1.58 1.54 -3.57
N LEU A 31 1.20 1.09 -2.37
CA LEU A 31 1.50 -0.24 -1.88
C LEU A 31 0.29 -1.14 -2.17
N ALA A 32 0.40 -1.96 -3.21
CA ALA A 32 -0.63 -2.87 -3.66
C ALA A 32 -0.45 -4.23 -2.98
N VAL A 33 -1.44 -4.64 -2.19
CA VAL A 33 -1.37 -5.84 -1.35
C VAL A 33 -2.38 -6.87 -1.82
N ALA A 34 -1.92 -8.08 -2.12
CA ALA A 34 -2.79 -9.20 -2.44
C ALA A 34 -2.08 -10.54 -2.19
N ARG A 35 -2.84 -11.63 -2.17
CA ARG A 35 -2.27 -13.00 -2.09
C ARG A 35 -1.63 -13.45 -3.40
N ARG A 36 -2.12 -12.94 -4.54
CA ARG A 36 -1.64 -13.27 -5.90
C ARG A 36 -0.96 -12.03 -6.50
N VAL A 37 0.32 -11.85 -6.16
CA VAL A 37 1.10 -10.66 -6.51
C VAL A 37 1.30 -10.52 -8.02
N GLU A 38 1.38 -11.63 -8.73
CA GLU A 38 1.53 -11.71 -10.18
C GLU A 38 0.35 -11.12 -10.96
N ARG A 39 -0.81 -10.92 -10.32
CA ARG A 39 -2.00 -10.30 -10.91
C ARG A 39 -2.12 -8.81 -10.58
N ILE A 40 -1.21 -8.25 -9.80
CA ILE A 40 -1.22 -6.83 -9.45
C ILE A 40 -0.79 -6.02 -10.69
N PRO A 41 -1.50 -4.92 -11.02
CA PRO A 41 -1.11 -4.04 -12.11
C PRO A 41 0.32 -3.52 -11.96
N GLN A 42 1.08 -3.56 -13.04
CA GLN A 42 2.44 -3.03 -13.06
C GLN A 42 2.44 -1.53 -13.36
N HIS A 43 3.16 -0.77 -12.54
CA HIS A 43 3.42 0.66 -12.76
C HIS A 43 4.64 1.07 -11.92
N THR A 44 5.40 2.07 -12.37
CA THR A 44 6.61 2.53 -11.64
C THR A 44 6.33 3.01 -10.21
N ASN A 45 5.10 3.51 -9.97
CA ASN A 45 4.65 3.97 -8.66
C ASN A 45 3.90 2.92 -7.84
N ILE A 46 3.78 1.67 -8.33
CA ILE A 46 3.16 0.57 -7.60
C ILE A 46 4.25 -0.36 -7.07
N ILE A 47 4.24 -0.57 -5.76
CA ILE A 47 5.01 -1.62 -5.09
C ILE A 47 4.03 -2.75 -4.79
N ALA A 48 4.34 -3.95 -5.28
CA ALA A 48 3.49 -5.12 -5.13
C ALA A 48 3.96 -5.96 -3.93
N LEU A 49 3.05 -6.22 -2.98
CA LEU A 49 3.32 -7.00 -1.78
C LEU A 49 2.41 -8.23 -1.75
N SER A 50 3.05 -9.41 -1.76
CA SER A 50 2.35 -10.67 -1.51
C SER A 50 2.06 -10.82 -0.02
N CYS A 51 0.80 -10.68 0.37
CA CYS A 51 0.41 -10.78 1.77
C CYS A 51 -1.06 -11.16 1.93
N ASP A 52 -1.34 -11.93 2.98
CA ASP A 52 -2.69 -12.14 3.48
C ASP A 52 -2.97 -11.16 4.62
N VAL A 53 -3.84 -10.17 4.40
CA VAL A 53 -4.17 -9.14 5.40
C VAL A 53 -5.17 -9.60 6.45
N SER A 54 -5.65 -10.85 6.36
CA SER A 54 -6.55 -11.43 7.38
C SER A 54 -5.80 -11.92 8.62
N THR A 55 -4.46 -11.99 8.59
CA THR A 55 -3.64 -12.36 9.74
C THR A 55 -2.90 -11.15 10.31
N LYS A 56 -2.62 -11.20 11.61
CA LYS A 56 -1.87 -10.14 12.31
C LYS A 56 -0.48 -9.96 11.71
N GLU A 57 0.20 -11.05 11.38
CA GLU A 57 1.52 -11.03 10.74
C GLU A 57 1.47 -10.39 9.36
N GLY A 58 0.32 -10.48 8.67
CA GLY A 58 0.13 -9.84 7.38
C GLY A 58 -0.12 -8.34 7.48
N THR A 59 -0.95 -7.92 8.45
CA THR A 59 -1.15 -6.50 8.72
C THR A 59 0.15 -5.84 9.18
N ASP A 60 0.91 -6.50 10.06
CA ASP A 60 2.18 -6.01 10.58
C ASP A 60 3.21 -5.87 9.45
N ARG A 61 3.31 -6.85 8.54
CA ARG A 61 4.18 -6.76 7.36
C ARG A 61 3.79 -5.61 6.42
N THR A 62 2.49 -5.41 6.20
CA THR A 62 2.01 -4.29 5.39
C THR A 62 2.40 -2.96 6.01
N TYR A 63 2.28 -2.85 7.34
CA TYR A 63 2.70 -1.68 8.10
C TYR A 63 4.21 -1.48 7.96
N MET A 64 5.04 -2.48 8.24
CA MET A 64 6.50 -2.36 8.14
C MET A 64 6.96 -1.94 6.74
N HIS A 65 6.37 -2.50 5.68
CA HIS A 65 6.70 -2.10 4.31
C HIS A 65 6.32 -0.65 4.04
N LEU A 66 5.17 -0.21 4.54
CA LEU A 66 4.79 1.19 4.48
C LEU A 66 5.82 2.07 5.19
N PHE A 67 6.36 1.69 6.34
CA PHE A 67 7.38 2.47 7.06
C PHE A 67 8.75 2.48 6.36
N MET A 68 9.18 1.37 5.74
CA MET A 68 10.53 1.27 5.14
C MET A 68 10.63 1.95 3.78
N ASP A 69 9.61 1.83 2.92
CA ASP A 69 9.60 2.50 1.61
C ASP A 69 9.19 3.98 1.70
N CYS A 70 8.69 4.41 2.85
CA CYS A 70 8.34 5.80 3.14
C CYS A 70 9.44 6.51 3.93
N ARG A 71 10.37 7.21 3.27
CA ARG A 71 11.02 8.36 3.94
C ARG A 71 9.94 9.38 4.35
N PRO A 72 10.04 10.03 5.51
CA PRO A 72 8.92 10.77 6.09
C PRO A 72 8.64 12.03 5.26
N CYS A 73 7.40 12.17 4.78
CA CYS A 73 6.89 13.47 4.31
C CYS A 73 5.62 13.90 5.08
N ASP A 74 5.14 13.08 6.01
CA ASP A 74 4.00 13.41 6.88
C ASP A 74 4.47 13.40 8.34
N SER A 75 5.30 14.39 8.70
CA SER A 75 6.06 14.47 9.96
C SER A 75 5.24 14.77 11.23
N GLU A 76 3.93 14.54 11.29
CA GLU A 76 3.14 14.96 12.48
C GLU A 76 2.16 13.95 13.08
N ARG A 77 2.03 12.72 12.56
CA ARG A 77 1.06 11.75 13.16
C ARG A 77 1.56 10.32 13.38
N GLY A 78 2.85 10.06 13.19
CA GLY A 78 3.42 8.70 13.31
C GLY A 78 3.74 8.23 14.74
N SER A 79 3.84 9.13 15.73
CA SER A 79 4.36 8.77 17.07
C SER A 79 3.33 8.26 18.08
N LYS A 80 2.03 8.21 17.74
CA LYS A 80 0.96 7.73 18.66
C LYS A 80 0.40 6.34 18.33
N ALA A 81 0.84 5.70 17.25
CA ALA A 81 0.28 4.40 16.84
C ALA A 81 0.89 3.18 17.57
N PHE A 82 1.88 3.37 18.44
CA PHE A 82 2.62 2.28 19.08
C PHE A 82 2.72 2.39 20.62
N SER A 83 1.74 3.03 21.27
CA SER A 83 1.56 2.90 22.72
C SER A 83 0.15 2.41 23.05
N MET A 84 -0.03 1.08 23.06
CA MET A 84 -0.90 0.38 24.01
C MET A 84 -0.58 -1.11 23.99
#